data_AF-A0A7C8N4F4-F1
#
_entry.id   AF-A0A7C8N4F4-F1
#
_cell.length_a   1.000
_cell.length_b   1.000
_cell.length_c   1.000
_cell.angle_alpha   90.00
_cell.angle_beta   90.00
_cell.angle_gamma   90.00
#
_symmetry.space_group_name_H-M   'P 1'
#
loop_
_entity.id
_entity.type
_entity.pdbx_description
1 polymer ?
#
loop_
_entity_poly.entity_id
_entity_poly.type
_entity_poly.pdbx_seq_one_letter_code
_entity_poly.pdbx_strand_id
1 'polypeptide(L)'
;MSSNPYENEPGYENANSQHDKDNQKAYVLKIRHETLRIAIIQRLEEYLGLKADGTSIVREPRDEAGGDSSSAYVDEGGVYFFEPFKDLCKRRFLWYYDTYLASIQAEKEKVTEGQAFVQMPFEMSGGSGGNSMEGKFNYPELERRIQNIRQKLDAEAEGWGVEGMKAFKDERGVAANLQRQFEQAKVFFDKSETATLDMELEDNNPFIWRVTYFGRPMTNLDGGLFIFTVRFSVRFPDEQPRVQFSTPMFHHKINKDGIPAYFPGGLHPRPDDAKSHIEGVISLLEEEDPAYDPRTQINIDASKLYWGTKEEKREYSKQFRRSVQRSIEYA
;
A
#
# COMPACT_ATOMS: atom_id res chain seq x y z
N MET A 1 -21.59 12.86 8.50
CA MET A 1 -21.97 11.45 8.65
C MET A 1 -21.42 10.95 9.98
N SER A 2 -22.21 10.16 10.71
CA SER A 2 -21.81 9.53 11.97
C SER A 2 -20.71 8.49 11.73
N SER A 3 -19.89 8.26 12.76
CA SER A 3 -18.91 7.16 12.78
C SER A 3 -19.57 5.78 12.89
N ASN A 4 -20.82 5.74 13.31
CA ASN A 4 -21.64 4.53 13.36
C ASN A 4 -22.42 4.40 12.04
N PRO A 5 -22.17 3.37 11.21
CA PRO A 5 -22.86 3.21 9.93
C PRO A 5 -24.38 3.08 10.09
N TYR A 6 -24.87 2.53 11.19
CA TYR A 6 -26.31 2.36 11.43
C TYR A 6 -27.04 3.70 11.55
N GLU A 7 -26.40 4.72 12.12
CA GLU A 7 -26.96 6.06 12.28
C GLU A 7 -26.93 6.86 10.96
N ASN A 8 -26.21 6.38 9.95
CA ASN A 8 -26.20 6.98 8.62
C ASN A 8 -27.35 6.47 7.74
N GLU A 9 -28.11 5.48 8.21
CA GLU A 9 -29.27 4.96 7.50
C GLU A 9 -30.48 5.89 7.69
N PRO A 10 -31.27 6.17 6.63
CA PRO A 10 -32.39 7.09 6.71
C PRO A 10 -33.40 6.71 7.80
N GLY A 11 -33.66 7.62 8.74
CA GLY A 11 -34.63 7.41 9.83
C GLY A 11 -34.07 6.71 11.08
N TYR A 12 -32.76 6.41 11.12
CA TYR A 12 -32.09 5.79 12.27
C TYR A 12 -31.09 6.72 12.97
N GLU A 13 -31.11 8.02 12.65
CA GLU A 13 -30.14 9.02 13.14
C GLU A 13 -30.17 9.18 14.67
N ASN A 14 -31.32 8.92 15.30
CA ASN A 14 -31.54 9.03 16.75
C ASN A 14 -31.88 7.69 17.41
N ALA A 15 -31.64 6.56 16.73
CA ALA A 15 -31.97 5.24 17.22
C ALA A 15 -31.12 4.89 18.46
N ASN A 16 -31.75 4.73 19.63
CA ASN A 16 -31.04 4.55 20.91
C ASN A 16 -31.75 3.62 21.90
N SER A 17 -32.80 2.92 21.46
CA SER A 17 -33.39 1.87 22.29
C SER A 17 -32.40 0.72 22.50
N GLN A 18 -32.65 -0.15 23.48
CA GLN A 18 -31.78 -1.31 23.69
C GLN A 18 -31.72 -2.22 22.44
N HIS A 19 -32.86 -2.40 21.77
CA HIS A 19 -32.95 -3.10 20.49
C HIS A 19 -32.09 -2.45 19.41
N ASP A 20 -32.12 -1.11 19.31
CA ASP A 20 -31.29 -0.39 18.34
C ASP A 20 -29.80 -0.56 18.62
N LYS A 21 -29.39 -0.54 19.90
CA LYS A 21 -27.98 -0.76 20.27
C LYS A 21 -27.48 -2.14 19.89
N ASP A 22 -28.32 -3.16 19.97
CA ASP A 22 -27.96 -4.51 19.59
C ASP A 22 -27.86 -4.64 18.05
N ASN A 23 -28.78 -3.99 17.32
CA ASN A 23 -28.70 -3.90 15.85
C ASN A 23 -27.50 -3.07 15.38
N GLN A 24 -27.17 -1.95 16.03
CA GLN A 24 -25.98 -1.16 15.74
C GLN A 24 -24.71 -2.00 15.83
N LYS A 25 -24.56 -2.79 16.91
CA LYS A 25 -23.41 -3.68 17.09
C LYS A 25 -23.34 -4.73 15.96
N ALA A 26 -24.46 -5.39 15.66
CA ALA A 26 -24.52 -6.39 14.61
C ALA A 26 -24.22 -5.79 13.22
N TYR A 27 -24.75 -4.60 12.94
CA TYR A 27 -24.52 -3.89 11.68
C TYR A 27 -23.08 -3.43 11.53
N VAL A 28 -22.45 -2.93 12.58
CA VAL A 28 -21.03 -2.56 12.56
C VAL A 28 -20.15 -3.75 12.22
N LEU A 29 -20.40 -4.93 12.82
CA LEU A 29 -19.65 -6.15 12.51
C LEU A 29 -19.82 -6.53 11.03
N LYS A 30 -21.07 -6.53 10.55
CA LYS A 30 -21.42 -6.82 9.16
C LYS A 30 -20.73 -5.88 8.18
N ILE A 31 -20.83 -4.55 8.40
CA ILE A 31 -20.21 -3.54 7.54
C ILE A 31 -18.68 -3.66 7.54
N ARG A 32 -18.05 -3.94 8.70
CA ARG A 32 -16.59 -4.16 8.76
C ARG A 32 -16.16 -5.34 7.89
N HIS A 33 -16.86 -6.47 7.99
CA HIS A 33 -16.58 -7.65 7.17
C HIS A 33 -16.72 -7.33 5.67
N GLU A 34 -17.86 -6.76 5.28
CA GLU A 34 -18.16 -6.49 3.87
C GLU A 34 -17.28 -5.38 3.27
N THR A 35 -16.86 -4.40 4.08
CA THR A 35 -15.89 -3.38 3.64
C THR A 35 -14.55 -4.02 3.29
N LEU A 36 -14.03 -4.95 4.09
CA LEU A 36 -12.80 -5.68 3.77
C LEU A 36 -13.00 -6.55 2.51
N ARG A 37 -14.11 -7.30 2.47
CA ARG A 37 -14.40 -8.24 1.37
C ARG A 37 -14.56 -7.55 0.02
N ILE A 38 -15.35 -6.48 -0.04
CA ILE A 38 -15.74 -5.84 -1.30
C ILE A 38 -14.75 -4.72 -1.64
N ALA A 39 -14.61 -3.72 -0.77
CA ALA A 39 -13.90 -2.49 -1.12
C ALA A 39 -12.38 -2.67 -1.22
N ILE A 40 -11.82 -3.68 -0.54
CA ILE A 40 -10.39 -3.98 -0.55
C ILE A 40 -10.11 -5.25 -1.35
N ILE A 41 -10.60 -6.40 -0.89
CA ILE A 41 -10.20 -7.71 -1.42
C ILE A 41 -10.71 -7.91 -2.85
N GLN A 42 -12.02 -7.85 -3.07
CA GLN A 42 -12.62 -8.08 -4.38
C GLN A 42 -12.07 -7.08 -5.41
N ARG A 43 -12.00 -5.79 -5.06
CA ARG A 43 -11.45 -4.74 -5.93
C ARG A 43 -10.00 -5.04 -6.36
N LEU A 44 -9.14 -5.50 -5.45
CA LEU A 44 -7.77 -5.85 -5.78
C LEU A 44 -7.64 -7.17 -6.55
N GLU A 45 -8.50 -8.15 -6.26
CA GLU A 45 -8.60 -9.38 -7.04
C GLU A 45 -8.94 -9.07 -8.49
N GLU A 46 -9.91 -8.18 -8.74
CA GLU A 46 -10.28 -7.72 -10.08
C GLU A 46 -9.10 -7.03 -10.78
N TYR A 47 -8.38 -6.14 -10.08
CA TYR A 47 -7.21 -5.44 -10.62
C TYR A 47 -6.03 -6.36 -10.97
N LEU A 48 -5.88 -7.46 -10.23
CA LEU A 48 -4.81 -8.44 -10.40
C LEU A 48 -5.25 -9.64 -11.25
N GLY A 49 -6.51 -9.69 -11.67
CA GLY A 49 -7.09 -10.85 -12.36
C GLY A 49 -6.99 -12.12 -11.53
N LEU A 50 -7.25 -12.04 -10.23
CA LEU A 50 -7.24 -13.17 -9.31
C LEU A 50 -8.67 -13.65 -9.03
N LYS A 51 -8.82 -14.97 -8.90
CA LYS A 51 -9.99 -15.57 -8.27
C LYS A 51 -9.77 -15.65 -6.76
N ALA A 52 -10.86 -15.79 -6.00
CA ALA A 52 -10.82 -15.96 -4.55
C ALA A 52 -9.98 -17.17 -4.10
N ASP A 53 -9.79 -18.19 -4.94
CA ASP A 53 -8.92 -19.33 -4.64
C ASP A 53 -7.41 -19.00 -4.76
N GLY A 54 -7.04 -17.86 -5.34
CA GLY A 54 -5.67 -17.42 -5.61
C GLY A 54 -5.19 -17.71 -7.04
N THR A 55 -6.00 -18.40 -7.85
CA THR A 55 -5.65 -18.69 -9.25
C THR A 55 -5.84 -17.45 -10.11
N SER A 56 -4.97 -17.27 -11.11
CA SER A 56 -5.11 -16.19 -12.08
C SER A 56 -6.23 -16.51 -13.08
N ILE A 57 -7.04 -15.51 -13.39
CA ILE A 57 -8.03 -15.56 -14.47
C ILE A 57 -7.24 -15.51 -15.77
N VAL A 58 -7.28 -16.60 -16.54
CA VAL A 58 -6.74 -16.63 -17.90
C VAL A 58 -7.59 -15.69 -18.74
N ARG A 59 -7.10 -14.48 -19.00
CA ARG A 59 -7.63 -13.64 -20.06
C ARG A 59 -6.88 -14.05 -21.33
N GLU A 60 -7.61 -14.45 -22.37
CA GLU A 60 -6.98 -14.61 -23.68
C GLU A 60 -6.31 -13.29 -24.06
N PRO A 61 -5.10 -13.30 -24.64
CA PRO A 61 -4.49 -12.10 -25.15
C PRO A 61 -5.41 -11.56 -26.25
N ARG A 62 -6.22 -10.55 -25.93
CA ARG A 62 -6.76 -9.69 -26.99
C ARG A 62 -5.56 -9.01 -27.59
N ASP A 63 -5.41 -9.14 -28.90
CA ASP A 63 -4.40 -8.41 -29.67
C ASP A 63 -4.48 -6.93 -29.30
N GLU A 64 -3.61 -6.44 -28.42
CA GLU A 64 -3.32 -5.02 -28.23
C GLU A 64 -2.51 -4.54 -29.45
N ALA A 65 -3.03 -4.81 -30.64
CA ALA A 65 -2.54 -4.29 -31.90
C ALA A 65 -3.15 -2.90 -32.08
N GLY A 66 -2.38 -1.88 -31.68
CA GLY A 66 -2.55 -0.51 -32.17
C GLY A 66 -3.74 0.24 -31.60
N GLY A 67 -3.60 0.73 -30.37
CA GLY A 67 -4.49 1.76 -29.85
C GLY A 67 -3.92 2.30 -28.56
N ASP A 68 -3.79 3.63 -28.49
CA ASP A 68 -3.48 4.43 -27.31
C ASP A 68 -4.61 4.31 -26.25
N SER A 69 -4.88 3.07 -25.80
CA SER A 69 -5.85 2.80 -24.76
C SER A 69 -5.16 3.16 -23.46
N SER A 70 -5.43 4.37 -22.97
CA SER A 70 -4.86 4.82 -21.71
C SER A 70 -5.18 3.80 -20.62
N SER A 71 -4.18 3.44 -19.82
CA SER A 71 -4.27 2.45 -18.73
C SER A 71 -5.34 2.77 -17.68
N ALA A 72 -5.95 3.95 -17.79
CA ALA A 72 -7.04 4.43 -16.98
C ALA A 72 -8.42 3.97 -17.46
N TYR A 73 -8.60 3.21 -18.55
CA TYR A 73 -9.93 2.66 -18.90
C TYR A 73 -10.00 1.14 -18.74
N VAL A 74 -11.04 0.66 -18.05
CA VAL A 74 -11.32 -0.78 -17.87
C VAL A 74 -12.58 -1.15 -18.65
N ASP A 75 -12.51 -2.20 -19.48
CA ASP A 75 -13.66 -2.81 -20.17
C ASP A 75 -14.35 -3.82 -19.23
N GLU A 76 -15.56 -3.50 -18.78
CA GLU A 76 -16.42 -4.39 -18.01
C GLU A 76 -17.72 -4.64 -18.78
N GLY A 77 -17.77 -5.74 -19.52
CA GLY A 77 -18.96 -6.14 -20.28
C GLY A 77 -19.29 -5.24 -21.47
N GLY A 78 -18.30 -4.58 -22.08
CA GLY A 78 -18.48 -3.65 -23.19
C GLY A 78 -18.64 -2.18 -22.77
N VAL A 79 -18.50 -1.88 -21.47
CA VAL A 79 -18.52 -0.53 -20.92
C VAL A 79 -17.11 -0.14 -20.50
N TYR A 80 -16.61 0.97 -21.05
CA TYR A 80 -15.31 1.54 -20.69
C TYR A 80 -15.46 2.47 -19.48
N PHE A 81 -14.85 2.12 -18.35
CA PHE A 81 -14.86 2.92 -17.13
C PHE A 81 -13.50 3.57 -16.86
N PHE A 82 -13.48 4.86 -16.50
CA PHE A 82 -12.26 5.56 -16.13
C PHE A 82 -11.85 5.22 -14.69
N GLU A 83 -10.76 4.46 -14.51
CA GLU A 83 -10.18 4.02 -13.25
C GLU A 83 -8.67 4.41 -13.18
N PRO A 84 -8.34 5.68 -12.91
CA PRO A 84 -6.96 6.16 -12.84
C PRO A 84 -6.24 5.73 -11.55
N PHE A 85 -6.94 5.08 -10.62
CA PHE A 85 -6.43 4.79 -9.28
C PHE A 85 -5.98 3.34 -9.09
N LYS A 86 -5.97 2.52 -10.14
CA LYS A 86 -5.61 1.10 -10.08
C LYS A 86 -4.27 0.87 -9.36
N ASP A 87 -3.19 1.52 -9.81
CA ASP A 87 -1.87 1.38 -9.18
C ASP A 87 -1.83 2.02 -7.79
N LEU A 88 -2.53 3.14 -7.58
CA LEU A 88 -2.63 3.77 -6.26
C LEU A 88 -3.25 2.81 -5.23
N CYS A 89 -4.31 2.08 -5.60
CA CYS A 89 -4.93 1.05 -4.75
C CYS A 89 -3.95 -0.08 -4.42
N LYS A 90 -3.18 -0.58 -5.41
CA LYS A 90 -2.14 -1.60 -5.18
C LYS A 90 -1.09 -1.11 -4.17
N ARG A 91 -0.58 0.10 -4.34
CA ARG A 91 0.42 0.69 -3.42
C ARG A 91 -0.12 0.90 -2.02
N ARG A 92 -1.35 1.44 -1.91
CA ARG A 92 -2.00 1.65 -0.60
C ARG A 92 -2.31 0.34 0.09
N PHE A 93 -2.63 -0.72 -0.65
CA PHE A 93 -2.77 -2.05 -0.07
C PHE A 93 -1.47 -2.52 0.59
N LEU A 94 -0.33 -2.38 -0.09
CA LEU A 94 0.97 -2.74 0.48
C LEU A 94 1.29 -1.93 1.74
N TRP A 95 0.93 -0.64 1.77
CA TRP A 95 1.09 0.21 2.95
C TRP A 95 0.31 -0.33 4.15
N TYR A 96 -0.96 -0.67 3.97
CA TYR A 96 -1.87 -1.05 5.06
C TYR A 96 -2.00 -2.56 5.28
N TYR A 97 -1.19 -3.39 4.62
CA TYR A 97 -1.27 -4.84 4.69
C TYR A 97 -1.32 -5.38 6.12
N ASP A 98 -0.39 -4.95 6.97
CA ASP A 98 -0.33 -5.33 8.39
C ASP A 98 -1.60 -4.89 9.15
N THR A 99 -2.12 -3.70 8.85
CA THR A 99 -3.34 -3.17 9.46
C THR A 99 -4.57 -3.97 9.05
N TYR A 100 -4.66 -4.41 7.80
CA TYR A 100 -5.75 -5.29 7.35
C TYR A 100 -5.71 -6.64 8.06
N LEU A 101 -4.54 -7.27 8.16
CA LEU A 101 -4.39 -8.53 8.87
C LEU A 101 -4.73 -8.40 10.36
N ALA A 102 -4.21 -7.37 11.03
CA ALA A 102 -4.55 -7.09 12.42
C ALA A 102 -6.06 -6.86 12.62
N SER A 103 -6.70 -6.14 11.70
CA SER A 103 -8.15 -5.94 11.72
C SER A 103 -8.92 -7.25 11.56
N ILE A 104 -8.50 -8.11 10.61
CA ILE A 104 -9.10 -9.43 10.42
C ILE A 104 -9.00 -10.26 11.69
N GLN A 105 -7.82 -10.33 12.33
CA GLN A 105 -7.67 -11.11 13.57
C GLN A 105 -8.54 -10.58 14.70
N ALA A 106 -8.56 -9.26 14.91
CA ALA A 106 -9.34 -8.65 15.98
C ALA A 106 -10.86 -8.80 15.76
N GLU A 107 -11.35 -8.74 14.52
CA GLU A 107 -12.78 -8.91 14.24
C GLU A 107 -13.20 -10.39 14.19
N LYS A 108 -12.30 -11.29 13.81
CA LYS A 108 -12.52 -12.74 13.82
C LYS A 108 -12.89 -13.26 15.21
N GLU A 109 -12.30 -12.70 16.27
CA GLU A 109 -12.61 -13.07 17.66
C GLU A 109 -14.03 -12.67 18.12
N LYS A 110 -14.70 -11.76 17.39
CA LYS A 110 -16.01 -11.21 17.79
C LYS A 110 -17.20 -11.97 17.19
N VAL A 111 -16.97 -12.88 16.26
CA VAL A 111 -18.00 -13.60 15.51
C VAL A 111 -17.67 -15.09 15.40
N THR A 112 -18.67 -15.90 15.15
CA THR A 112 -18.44 -17.32 14.82
C THR A 112 -18.30 -17.50 13.32
N GLU A 113 -17.37 -18.34 12.87
CA GLU A 113 -17.23 -18.68 11.44
C GLU A 113 -18.54 -19.26 10.88
N GLY A 114 -18.97 -18.75 9.73
CA GLY A 114 -20.22 -19.16 9.08
C GLY A 114 -21.49 -18.61 9.73
N GLN A 115 -21.38 -17.78 10.78
CA GLN A 115 -22.51 -17.07 11.37
C GLN A 115 -23.17 -16.17 10.32
N ALA A 116 -24.48 -16.30 10.14
CA ALA A 116 -25.26 -15.48 9.23
C ALA A 116 -25.32 -14.02 9.71
N PHE A 117 -25.30 -13.09 8.76
CA PHE A 117 -25.53 -11.69 9.06
C PHE A 117 -26.94 -11.49 9.60
N VAL A 118 -27.03 -10.66 10.66
CA VAL A 118 -28.33 -10.21 11.16
C VAL A 118 -28.93 -9.26 10.13
N GLN A 119 -30.17 -9.52 9.72
CA GLN A 119 -30.93 -8.63 8.85
C GLN A 119 -31.33 -7.38 9.63
N MET A 120 -30.99 -6.20 9.12
CA MET A 120 -31.39 -4.95 9.77
C MET A 120 -32.84 -4.60 9.45
N PRO A 121 -33.54 -3.85 10.33
CA PRO A 121 -34.95 -3.48 10.10
C PRO A 121 -35.19 -2.65 8.83
N PHE A 122 -34.17 -1.98 8.31
CA PHE A 122 -34.21 -1.21 7.06
C PHE A 122 -33.83 -2.03 5.81
N GLU A 123 -33.48 -3.32 5.97
CA GLU A 123 -33.20 -4.23 4.86
C GLU A 123 -34.47 -4.97 4.43
N MET A 124 -34.90 -4.76 3.20
CA MET A 124 -36.00 -5.51 2.60
C MET A 124 -35.47 -6.71 1.81
N SER A 125 -35.88 -7.91 2.24
CA SER A 125 -35.67 -9.17 1.53
C SER A 125 -36.78 -9.40 0.50
N GLY A 126 -36.45 -9.43 -0.80
CA GLY A 126 -37.32 -9.91 -1.88
C GLY A 126 -37.46 -8.99 -3.11
N GLY A 127 -37.14 -9.53 -4.29
CA GLY A 127 -37.40 -8.94 -5.62
C GLY A 127 -36.25 -8.15 -6.23
N SER A 128 -36.36 -7.81 -7.52
CA SER A 128 -35.34 -7.13 -8.37
C SER A 128 -34.93 -5.72 -7.93
N GLY A 129 -35.31 -5.29 -6.72
CA GLY A 129 -35.00 -3.99 -6.11
C GLY A 129 -34.80 -4.04 -4.60
N GLY A 130 -34.53 -5.22 -4.00
CA GLY A 130 -34.20 -5.35 -2.58
C GLY A 130 -32.81 -4.79 -2.24
N ASN A 131 -32.66 -4.24 -1.03
CA ASN A 131 -31.40 -3.70 -0.49
C ASN A 131 -30.76 -4.61 0.58
N SER A 132 -31.17 -5.88 0.63
CA SER A 132 -30.68 -6.83 1.62
C SER A 132 -29.19 -7.14 1.44
N MET A 133 -28.42 -7.09 2.53
CA MET A 133 -27.02 -7.48 2.55
C MET A 133 -26.91 -8.85 3.24
N GLU A 134 -27.35 -9.89 2.54
CA GLU A 134 -27.32 -11.27 3.01
C GLU A 134 -25.90 -11.84 2.91
N GLY A 135 -25.52 -12.69 3.86
CA GLY A 135 -24.18 -13.28 3.88
C GLY A 135 -23.83 -13.92 5.22
N LYS A 136 -22.56 -14.31 5.36
CA LYS A 136 -22.00 -14.95 6.55
C LYS A 136 -20.61 -14.40 6.84
N PHE A 137 -20.22 -14.40 8.11
CA PHE A 137 -18.86 -14.05 8.51
C PHE A 137 -17.89 -15.17 8.12
N ASN A 138 -16.87 -14.84 7.32
CA ASN A 138 -15.80 -15.76 6.93
C ASN A 138 -14.42 -15.08 6.92
N TYR A 139 -13.97 -14.64 8.10
CA TYR A 139 -12.65 -14.03 8.27
C TYR A 139 -11.47 -14.94 7.86
N PRO A 140 -11.48 -16.28 8.09
CA PRO A 140 -10.43 -17.16 7.57
C PRO A 140 -10.27 -17.09 6.05
N GLU A 141 -11.39 -16.99 5.32
CA GLU A 141 -11.33 -16.81 3.86
C GLU A 141 -10.78 -15.43 3.48
N LEU A 142 -11.21 -14.36 4.16
CA LEU A 142 -10.69 -13.01 3.90
C LEU A 142 -9.18 -12.94 4.16
N GLU A 143 -8.70 -13.57 5.23
CA GLU A 143 -7.27 -13.66 5.57
C GLU A 143 -6.47 -14.30 4.43
N ARG A 144 -6.91 -15.48 3.98
CA ARG A 144 -6.29 -16.20 2.86
C ARG A 144 -6.27 -15.36 1.58
N ARG A 145 -7.38 -14.68 1.27
CA ARG A 145 -7.49 -13.84 0.06
C ARG A 145 -6.57 -12.63 0.11
N ILE A 146 -6.44 -11.96 1.25
CA ILE A 146 -5.46 -10.88 1.44
C ILE A 146 -4.02 -11.37 1.25
N GLN A 147 -3.69 -12.56 1.77
CA GLN A 147 -2.37 -13.17 1.57
C GLN A 147 -2.11 -13.48 0.09
N ASN A 148 -3.11 -14.01 -0.65
CA ASN A 148 -3.00 -14.27 -2.09
C ASN A 148 -2.76 -12.97 -2.88
N ILE A 149 -3.50 -11.90 -2.58
CA ILE A 149 -3.31 -10.58 -3.19
C ILE A 149 -1.87 -10.09 -2.94
N ARG A 150 -1.40 -10.21 -1.70
CA ARG A 150 -0.04 -9.81 -1.32
C ARG A 150 1.01 -10.57 -2.12
N GLN A 151 0.93 -11.90 -2.15
CA GLN A 151 1.85 -12.74 -2.92
C GLN A 151 1.88 -12.38 -4.40
N LYS A 152 0.72 -12.06 -4.99
CA LYS A 152 0.64 -11.65 -6.40
C LYS A 152 1.29 -10.28 -6.65
N LEU A 153 1.16 -9.33 -5.71
CA LEU A 153 1.81 -8.02 -5.81
C LEU A 153 3.32 -8.11 -5.63
N ASP A 154 3.80 -8.97 -4.73
CA ASP A 154 5.22 -9.23 -4.56
C ASP A 154 5.80 -9.85 -5.85
N ALA A 155 5.13 -10.87 -6.41
CA ALA A 155 5.52 -11.49 -7.67
C ALA A 155 5.47 -10.51 -8.87
N GLU A 156 4.49 -9.59 -8.89
CA GLU A 156 4.43 -8.50 -9.89
C GLU A 156 5.69 -7.62 -9.81
N ALA A 157 6.06 -7.17 -8.60
CA ALA A 157 7.22 -6.31 -8.40
C ALA A 157 8.56 -7.02 -8.68
N GLU A 158 8.68 -8.29 -8.31
CA GLU A 158 9.86 -9.12 -8.61
C GLU A 158 10.00 -9.38 -10.12
N GLY A 159 8.88 -9.59 -10.83
CA GLY A 159 8.86 -9.82 -12.28
C GLY A 159 9.34 -8.62 -13.11
N TRP A 160 9.22 -7.40 -12.60
CA TRP A 160 9.62 -6.18 -13.31
C TRP A 160 11.12 -6.13 -13.64
N GLY A 161 11.97 -6.79 -12.86
CA GLY A 161 13.38 -6.92 -13.19
C GLY A 161 13.60 -7.63 -14.52
N VAL A 162 12.93 -8.78 -14.68
CA VAL A 162 13.02 -9.62 -15.89
C VAL A 162 12.37 -8.93 -17.08
N GLU A 163 11.17 -8.36 -16.89
CA GLU A 163 10.47 -7.57 -17.92
C GLU A 163 11.30 -6.36 -18.36
N GLY A 164 11.91 -5.67 -17.40
CA GLY A 164 12.78 -4.52 -17.61
C GLY A 164 14.03 -4.86 -18.41
N MET A 165 14.72 -5.95 -18.07
CA MET A 165 15.88 -6.41 -18.85
C MET A 165 15.51 -6.80 -20.27
N LYS A 166 14.33 -7.37 -20.47
CA LYS A 166 13.81 -7.63 -21.82
C LYS A 166 13.57 -6.31 -22.56
N ALA A 167 12.90 -5.35 -21.93
CA ALA A 167 12.66 -4.03 -22.51
C ALA A 167 13.96 -3.28 -22.86
N PHE A 168 15.00 -3.44 -22.04
CA PHE A 168 16.33 -2.89 -22.30
C PHE A 168 17.00 -3.54 -23.51
N LYS A 169 16.98 -4.88 -23.61
CA LYS A 169 17.49 -5.62 -24.78
C LYS A 169 16.72 -5.31 -26.06
N ASP A 170 15.42 -5.09 -25.95
CA ASP A 170 14.53 -4.70 -27.05
C ASP A 170 14.65 -3.19 -27.39
N GLU A 171 15.56 -2.44 -26.76
CA GLU A 171 15.79 -1.00 -26.96
C GLU A 171 14.52 -0.13 -26.82
N ARG A 172 13.62 -0.52 -25.91
CA ARG A 172 12.39 0.24 -25.67
C ARG A 172 12.70 1.60 -25.07
N GLY A 173 11.99 2.64 -25.51
CA GLY A 173 12.19 4.02 -25.04
C GLY A 173 12.08 4.20 -23.53
N VAL A 174 11.24 3.41 -22.84
CA VAL A 174 11.13 3.43 -21.38
C VAL A 174 12.44 3.04 -20.68
N ALA A 175 13.16 2.05 -21.22
CA ALA A 175 14.44 1.59 -20.65
C ALA A 175 15.52 2.66 -20.83
N ALA A 176 15.61 3.27 -22.02
CA ALA A 176 16.52 4.38 -22.28
C ALA A 176 16.20 5.62 -21.41
N ASN A 177 14.91 5.91 -21.20
CA ASN A 177 14.49 7.00 -20.33
C ASN A 177 14.88 6.75 -18.87
N LEU A 178 14.63 5.56 -18.32
CA LEU A 178 15.01 5.21 -16.95
C LEU A 178 16.53 5.20 -16.76
N GLN A 179 17.29 4.66 -17.70
CA GLN A 179 18.76 4.72 -17.67
C GLN A 179 19.26 6.16 -17.59
N ARG A 180 18.70 7.07 -18.41
CA ARG A 180 19.04 8.49 -18.36
C ARG A 180 18.63 9.15 -17.04
N GLN A 181 17.45 8.82 -16.50
CA GLN A 181 17.01 9.33 -15.20
C GLN A 181 17.93 8.85 -14.07
N PHE A 182 18.42 7.61 -14.13
CA PHE A 182 19.41 7.08 -13.18
C PHE A 182 20.70 7.90 -13.20
N GLU A 183 21.28 8.12 -14.38
CA GLU A 183 22.51 8.89 -14.54
C GLU A 183 22.36 10.32 -14.02
N GLN A 184 21.22 10.96 -14.33
CA GLN A 184 20.91 12.30 -13.84
C GLN A 184 20.73 12.34 -12.32
N ALA A 185 20.02 11.36 -11.75
CA ALA A 185 19.82 11.24 -10.31
C ALA A 185 21.16 11.03 -9.58
N LYS A 186 22.01 10.12 -10.08
CA LYS A 186 23.33 9.86 -9.51
C LYS A 186 24.19 11.12 -9.47
N VAL A 187 24.31 11.84 -10.60
CA VAL A 187 25.06 13.10 -10.65
C VAL A 187 24.46 14.18 -9.73
N PHE A 188 23.13 14.22 -9.59
CA PHE A 188 22.47 15.17 -8.70
C PHE A 188 22.84 14.91 -7.23
N PHE A 189 22.74 13.67 -6.78
CA PHE A 189 23.01 13.31 -5.38
C PHE A 189 24.51 13.36 -5.05
N ASP A 190 25.40 12.98 -5.98
CA ASP A 190 26.86 13.10 -5.82
C ASP A 190 27.31 14.55 -5.59
N LYS A 191 26.62 15.52 -6.22
CA LYS A 191 26.92 16.95 -6.07
C LYS A 191 26.23 17.60 -4.89
N SER A 192 25.23 16.94 -4.30
CA SER A 192 24.49 17.50 -3.19
C SER A 192 25.30 17.36 -1.90
N GLU A 193 25.75 18.48 -1.32
CA GLU A 193 26.43 18.48 0.00
C GLU A 193 25.52 18.00 1.14
N THR A 194 24.22 17.92 0.89
CA THR A 194 23.20 17.66 1.90
C THR A 194 22.98 16.18 2.17
N ALA A 195 23.17 15.28 1.20
CA ALA A 195 22.95 13.85 1.40
C ALA A 195 24.13 13.04 0.86
N THR A 196 24.87 12.40 1.77
CA THR A 196 25.73 11.28 1.41
C THR A 196 24.82 10.13 1.02
N LEU A 197 24.69 9.90 -0.28
CA LEU A 197 23.85 8.87 -0.86
C LEU A 197 24.62 8.21 -2.00
N ASP A 198 24.61 6.89 -2.04
CA ASP A 198 25.16 6.11 -3.13
C ASP A 198 24.05 5.38 -3.89
N MET A 199 24.22 5.26 -5.21
CA MET A 199 23.23 4.65 -6.11
C MET A 199 23.91 3.73 -7.11
N GLU A 200 23.36 2.53 -7.23
CA GLU A 200 23.77 1.53 -8.21
C GLU A 200 22.56 0.84 -8.85
N LEU A 201 22.79 0.30 -10.04
CA LEU A 201 21.83 -0.56 -10.72
C LEU A 201 22.12 -2.01 -10.31
N GLU A 202 21.10 -2.71 -9.85
CA GLU A 202 21.24 -4.14 -9.55
C GLU A 202 21.44 -4.90 -10.87
N ASP A 203 22.56 -5.62 -11.01
CA ASP A 203 22.94 -6.37 -12.22
C ASP A 203 22.94 -5.52 -13.52
N ASN A 204 23.25 -4.23 -13.43
CA ASN A 204 23.14 -3.26 -14.54
C ASN A 204 21.73 -3.17 -15.15
N ASN A 205 20.69 -3.47 -14.36
CA ASN A 205 19.30 -3.37 -14.78
C ASN A 205 18.74 -1.97 -14.51
N PRO A 206 18.37 -1.18 -15.54
CA PRO A 206 17.82 0.18 -15.35
C PRO A 206 16.49 0.23 -14.59
N PHE A 207 15.85 -0.92 -14.35
CA PHE A 207 14.57 -1.03 -13.65
C PHE A 207 14.72 -1.39 -12.16
N ILE A 208 15.93 -1.67 -11.68
CA ILE A 208 16.18 -2.01 -10.27
C ILE A 208 17.32 -1.15 -9.75
N TRP A 209 16.98 -0.17 -8.91
CA TRP A 209 17.95 0.75 -8.33
C TRP A 209 18.14 0.41 -6.87
N ARG A 210 19.38 0.14 -6.46
CA ARG A 210 19.76 0.02 -5.06
C ARG A 210 20.31 1.35 -4.60
N VAL A 211 19.73 1.87 -3.52
CA VAL A 211 20.08 3.17 -2.94
C VAL A 211 20.56 2.95 -1.52
N THR A 212 21.74 3.47 -1.23
CA THR A 212 22.34 3.49 0.11
C THR A 212 22.37 4.92 0.60
N TYR A 213 21.54 5.23 1.60
CA TYR A 213 21.49 6.54 2.21
C TYR A 213 22.22 6.53 3.55
N PHE A 214 23.21 7.41 3.69
CA PHE A 214 24.00 7.55 4.91
C PHE A 214 23.38 8.65 5.77
N GLY A 215 23.00 8.30 7.00
CA GLY A 215 22.32 9.21 7.91
C GLY A 215 23.17 10.43 8.26
N ARG A 216 22.58 11.62 8.19
CA ARG A 216 23.32 12.87 8.40
C ARG A 216 23.89 12.98 9.82
N PRO A 217 25.12 13.50 9.98
CA PRO A 217 25.68 13.81 11.29
C PRO A 217 24.78 14.72 12.12
N MET A 218 24.79 14.54 13.44
CA MET A 218 24.01 15.36 14.39
C MET A 218 22.48 15.28 14.19
N THR A 219 21.98 14.25 13.52
CA THR A 219 20.54 13.94 13.42
C THR A 219 20.20 12.63 14.14
N ASN A 220 18.91 12.29 14.23
CA ASN A 220 18.49 10.98 14.76
C ASN A 220 18.96 9.80 13.89
N LEU A 221 19.37 10.07 12.66
CA LEU A 221 19.88 9.10 11.69
C LEU A 221 21.40 8.93 11.77
N ASP A 222 22.10 9.72 12.60
CA ASP A 222 23.57 9.75 12.65
C ASP A 222 24.18 8.37 12.91
N GLY A 223 25.14 7.99 12.06
CA GLY A 223 25.78 6.68 12.03
C GLY A 223 24.93 5.56 11.42
N GLY A 224 23.74 5.86 10.91
CA GLY A 224 22.89 4.91 10.19
C GLY A 224 23.27 4.76 8.73
N LEU A 225 23.01 3.58 8.17
CA LEU A 225 23.18 3.24 6.77
C LEU A 225 21.91 2.54 6.29
N PHE A 226 21.10 3.23 5.50
CA PHE A 226 19.77 2.77 5.11
C PHE A 226 19.78 2.34 3.66
N ILE A 227 19.54 1.05 3.41
CA ILE A 227 19.52 0.49 2.06
C ILE A 227 18.09 0.21 1.67
N PHE A 228 17.69 0.69 0.50
CA PHE A 228 16.41 0.36 -0.09
C PHE A 228 16.54 0.13 -1.60
N THR A 229 15.68 -0.74 -2.11
CA THR A 229 15.58 -1.05 -3.53
C THR A 229 14.34 -0.36 -4.10
N VAL A 230 14.52 0.28 -5.25
CA VAL A 230 13.45 0.87 -6.06
C VAL A 230 13.28 0.04 -7.31
N ARG A 231 12.13 -0.63 -7.45
CA ARG A 231 11.77 -1.45 -8.62
C ARG A 231 10.78 -0.68 -9.50
N PHE A 232 11.14 -0.49 -10.76
CA PHE A 232 10.33 0.22 -11.75
C PHE A 232 9.61 -0.75 -12.67
N SER A 233 8.34 -0.48 -12.95
CA SER A 233 7.59 -1.20 -13.98
C SER A 233 8.03 -0.77 -15.38
N VAL A 234 7.92 -1.67 -16.35
CA VAL A 234 8.00 -1.31 -17.79
C VAL A 234 6.88 -0.37 -18.24
N ARG A 235 5.86 -0.17 -17.40
CA ARG A 235 4.75 0.77 -17.59
C ARG A 235 4.95 2.10 -16.82
N PHE A 236 6.13 2.37 -16.27
CA PHE A 236 6.41 3.66 -15.63
C PHE A 236 6.25 4.83 -16.64
N PRO A 237 5.55 5.93 -16.29
CA PRO A 237 5.08 6.31 -14.95
C PRO A 237 3.64 5.91 -14.58
N ASP A 238 2.88 5.25 -15.45
CA ASP A 238 1.51 4.81 -15.14
C ASP A 238 1.48 3.86 -13.94
N GLU A 239 2.47 2.96 -13.87
CA GLU A 239 2.75 2.17 -12.67
C GLU A 239 3.94 2.75 -11.91
N GLN A 240 3.67 3.19 -10.69
CA GLN A 240 4.66 3.83 -9.83
C GLN A 240 5.61 2.78 -9.23
N PRO A 241 6.88 3.12 -8.96
CA PRO A 241 7.85 2.16 -8.45
C PRO A 241 7.47 1.57 -7.09
N ARG A 242 7.92 0.34 -6.84
CA ARG A 242 7.87 -0.30 -5.51
C ARG A 242 9.19 -0.06 -4.80
N VAL A 243 9.11 0.61 -3.66
CA VAL A 243 10.26 0.85 -2.77
C VAL A 243 10.18 -0.12 -1.60
N GLN A 244 11.30 -0.75 -1.28
CA GLN A 244 11.41 -1.63 -0.13
C GLN A 244 12.77 -1.45 0.53
N PHE A 245 12.77 -1.17 1.82
CA PHE A 245 13.97 -1.15 2.65
C PHE A 245 14.49 -2.58 2.84
N SER A 246 15.77 -2.77 2.53
CA SER A 246 16.51 -3.99 2.89
C SER A 246 16.87 -3.99 4.37
N THR A 247 17.04 -2.81 4.96
CA THR A 247 17.28 -2.61 6.40
C THR A 247 15.95 -2.55 7.16
N PRO A 248 15.67 -3.46 8.13
CA PRO A 248 14.48 -3.36 8.96
C PRO A 248 14.46 -2.07 9.77
N MET A 249 13.35 -1.33 9.70
CA MET A 249 13.21 -0.01 10.35
C MET A 249 12.01 0.04 11.28
N PHE A 250 12.23 0.36 12.56
CA PHE A 250 11.16 0.69 13.48
C PHE A 250 10.72 2.15 13.28
N HIS A 251 9.88 2.40 12.27
CA HIS A 251 9.42 3.73 11.90
C HIS A 251 7.91 3.75 11.65
N HIS A 252 7.23 4.81 12.09
CA HIS A 252 5.76 4.88 12.01
C HIS A 252 5.21 4.92 10.57
N LYS A 253 6.01 5.41 9.61
CA LYS A 253 5.72 5.43 8.17
C LYS A 253 6.37 4.28 7.37
N ILE A 254 6.94 3.26 8.01
CA ILE A 254 7.53 2.09 7.33
C ILE A 254 6.93 0.82 7.95
N ASN A 255 6.27 -0.01 7.14
CA ASN A 255 5.64 -1.24 7.65
C ASN A 255 6.70 -2.33 7.96
N LYS A 256 6.25 -3.48 8.47
CA LYS A 256 7.15 -4.56 8.92
C LYS A 256 8.00 -5.16 7.80
N ASP A 257 7.54 -5.06 6.56
CA ASP A 257 8.22 -5.55 5.36
C ASP A 257 9.14 -4.52 4.70
N GLY A 258 9.34 -3.37 5.35
CA GLY A 258 10.21 -2.31 4.85
C GLY A 258 9.57 -1.45 3.75
N ILE A 259 8.24 -1.47 3.57
CA ILE A 259 7.56 -0.65 2.56
C ILE A 259 7.25 0.73 3.16
N PRO A 260 7.76 1.84 2.58
CA PRO A 260 7.54 3.17 3.11
C PRO A 260 6.27 3.86 2.59
N ALA A 261 5.61 4.61 3.46
CA ALA A 261 4.52 5.52 3.13
C ALA A 261 5.02 6.89 2.64
N TYR A 262 5.68 6.93 1.47
CA TYR A 262 6.28 8.15 0.91
C TYR A 262 5.45 8.78 -0.22
N PHE A 263 5.79 10.03 -0.55
CA PHE A 263 5.19 10.80 -1.64
C PHE A 263 6.29 11.38 -2.55
N PRO A 264 6.26 11.15 -3.87
CA PRO A 264 7.33 11.61 -4.76
C PRO A 264 7.30 13.14 -4.91
N GLY A 265 8.42 13.82 -4.64
CA GLY A 265 8.54 15.28 -4.81
C GLY A 265 7.95 16.14 -3.69
N GLY A 266 7.50 15.54 -2.57
CA GLY A 266 7.02 16.27 -1.40
C GLY A 266 5.85 17.22 -1.71
N LEU A 267 6.08 18.53 -1.51
CA LEU A 267 5.08 19.59 -1.74
C LEU A 267 4.70 19.79 -3.21
N HIS A 268 5.55 19.39 -4.14
CA HIS A 268 5.32 19.49 -5.58
C HIS A 268 5.43 18.10 -6.22
N PRO A 269 4.33 17.33 -6.26
CA PRO A 269 4.36 15.95 -6.71
C PRO A 269 4.89 15.82 -8.15
N ARG A 270 5.93 15.00 -8.32
CA ARG A 270 6.51 14.62 -9.61
C ARG A 270 6.63 13.09 -9.69
N PRO A 271 5.50 12.38 -9.86
CA PRO A 271 5.46 10.92 -9.86
C PRO A 271 6.08 10.28 -11.12
N ASP A 272 6.40 11.08 -12.13
CA ASP A 272 7.04 10.67 -13.39
C ASP A 272 8.57 10.81 -13.37
N ASP A 273 9.12 11.40 -12.31
CA ASP A 273 10.55 11.58 -12.09
C ASP A 273 11.07 10.59 -11.03
N ALA A 274 11.89 9.64 -11.45
CA ALA A 274 12.47 8.63 -10.57
C ALA A 274 13.28 9.25 -9.41
N LYS A 275 13.93 10.39 -9.64
CA LYS A 275 14.68 11.11 -8.60
C LYS A 275 13.73 11.60 -7.49
N SER A 276 12.56 12.09 -7.85
CA SER A 276 11.55 12.59 -6.90
C SER A 276 11.02 11.48 -5.97
N HIS A 277 11.07 10.21 -6.36
CA HIS A 277 10.78 9.08 -5.47
C HIS A 277 11.83 8.90 -4.38
N ILE A 278 13.12 9.00 -4.75
CA ILE A 278 14.24 8.90 -3.81
C ILE A 278 14.18 10.07 -2.82
N GLU A 279 14.00 11.29 -3.31
CA GLU A 279 13.80 12.48 -2.46
C GLU A 279 12.63 12.27 -1.48
N GLY A 280 11.52 11.67 -1.92
CA GLY A 280 10.37 11.39 -1.06
C GLY A 280 10.66 10.38 0.05
N VAL A 281 11.46 9.34 -0.23
CA VAL A 281 11.89 8.35 0.77
C VAL A 281 12.85 8.98 1.78
N ILE A 282 13.81 9.79 1.32
CA ILE A 282 14.74 10.52 2.20
C ILE A 282 13.98 11.53 3.07
N SER A 283 13.07 12.29 2.47
CA SER A 283 12.24 13.26 3.20
C SER A 283 11.44 12.61 4.31
N LEU A 284 10.96 11.38 4.10
CA LEU A 284 10.27 10.60 5.13
C LEU A 284 11.18 10.21 6.31
N LEU A 285 12.47 9.94 6.05
CA LEU A 285 13.44 9.59 7.11
C LEU A 285 13.93 10.83 7.87
N GLU A 286 14.10 11.95 7.16
CA GLU A 286 14.60 13.22 7.68
C GLU A 286 13.51 14.08 8.34
N GLU A 287 12.24 13.66 8.29
CA GLU A 287 11.13 14.45 8.83
C GLU A 287 11.21 14.57 10.36
N GLU A 288 11.55 15.78 10.82
CA GLU A 288 11.51 16.13 12.24
C GLU A 288 10.13 16.67 12.61
N ASP A 289 9.59 16.19 13.73
CA ASP A 289 8.28 16.60 14.26
C ASP A 289 7.14 16.65 13.20
N PRO A 290 6.88 15.53 12.50
CA PRO A 290 5.82 15.43 11.51
C PRO A 290 4.46 15.84 12.10
N ALA A 291 3.57 16.37 11.27
CA ALA A 291 2.17 16.52 11.65
C ALA A 291 1.47 15.14 11.71
N TYR A 292 0.46 15.01 12.58
CA TYR A 292 -0.33 13.78 12.65
C TYR A 292 -1.12 13.59 11.36
N ASP A 293 -0.73 12.59 10.55
CA ASP A 293 -1.50 12.15 9.38
C ASP A 293 -1.87 10.67 9.55
N PRO A 294 -3.16 10.34 9.79
CA PRO A 294 -3.60 8.96 9.96
C PRO A 294 -3.34 8.08 8.72
N ARG A 295 -3.19 8.67 7.53
CA ARG A 295 -2.97 7.94 6.27
C ARG A 295 -1.54 7.43 6.09
N THR A 296 -0.63 7.80 6.99
CA THR A 296 0.78 7.40 6.92
C THR A 296 1.22 6.59 8.13
N GLN A 297 0.30 6.30 9.06
CA GLN A 297 0.55 5.49 10.26
C GLN A 297 0.43 3.99 9.92
N ILE A 298 1.42 3.48 9.18
CA ILE A 298 1.35 2.12 8.64
C ILE A 298 1.96 1.07 9.57
N ASN A 299 2.80 1.48 10.51
CA ASN A 299 3.29 0.62 11.59
C ASN A 299 2.58 0.99 12.90
N ILE A 300 1.56 0.20 13.25
CA ILE A 300 0.67 0.46 14.39
C ILE A 300 1.46 0.59 15.71
N ASP A 301 2.44 -0.29 15.92
CA ASP A 301 3.24 -0.32 17.16
C ASP A 301 4.11 0.94 17.27
N ALA A 302 4.81 1.29 16.18
CA ALA A 302 5.63 2.50 16.11
C ALA A 302 4.80 3.78 16.23
N SER A 303 3.66 3.85 15.52
CA SER A 303 2.73 4.98 15.58
C SER A 303 2.15 5.20 16.97
N LYS A 304 1.75 4.11 17.67
CA LYS A 304 1.24 4.20 19.03
C LYS A 304 2.28 4.79 19.98
N LEU A 305 3.54 4.35 19.88
CA LEU A 305 4.60 4.88 20.72
C LEU A 305 4.95 6.34 20.38
N TYR A 306 5.01 6.66 19.08
CA TYR A 306 5.37 7.99 18.60
C TYR A 306 4.35 9.08 18.99
N TRP A 307 3.06 8.75 18.91
CA TRP A 307 1.96 9.68 19.22
C TRP A 307 1.42 9.55 20.65
N GLY A 308 2.03 8.68 21.45
CA GLY A 308 1.62 8.39 22.82
C GLY A 308 2.10 9.41 23.86
N THR A 309 2.13 8.96 25.09
CA THR A 309 2.63 9.68 26.27
C THR A 309 4.13 9.98 26.17
N LYS A 310 4.64 10.85 27.06
CA LYS A 310 6.08 11.18 27.12
C LYS A 310 6.98 9.95 27.33
N GLU A 311 6.50 8.93 28.02
CA GLU A 311 7.24 7.68 28.25
C GLU A 311 7.25 6.80 27.00
N GLU A 312 6.11 6.68 26.31
CA GLU A 312 5.99 5.96 25.05
C GLU A 312 6.87 6.59 23.96
N LYS A 313 6.91 7.93 23.87
CA LYS A 313 7.80 8.65 22.96
C LYS A 313 9.28 8.36 23.22
N ARG A 314 9.68 8.26 24.50
CA ARG A 314 11.06 7.88 24.86
C ARG A 314 11.38 6.45 24.43
N GLU A 315 10.43 5.53 24.58
CA GLU A 315 10.60 4.15 24.12
C GLU A 315 10.68 4.07 22.59
N TYR A 316 9.86 4.85 21.86
CA TYR A 316 10.01 5.00 20.41
C TYR A 316 11.43 5.43 20.05
N SER A 317 11.94 6.53 20.63
CA SER A 317 13.27 7.05 20.30
C SER A 317 14.36 6.01 20.54
N LYS A 318 14.22 5.20 21.60
CA LYS A 318 15.16 4.10 21.91
C LYS A 318 15.10 2.98 20.88
N GLN A 319 13.91 2.55 20.46
CA GLN A 319 13.75 1.50 19.44
C GLN A 319 14.17 1.97 18.04
N PHE A 320 13.84 3.23 17.71
CA PHE A 320 14.32 3.87 16.49
C PHE A 320 15.84 3.92 16.47
N ARG A 321 16.49 4.41 17.55
CA ARG A 321 17.96 4.47 17.64
C ARG A 321 18.62 3.10 17.50
N ARG A 322 18.02 2.04 18.07
CA ARG A 322 18.48 0.66 17.87
C ARG A 322 18.37 0.22 16.42
N SER A 323 17.30 0.58 15.72
CA SER A 323 17.14 0.28 14.29
C SER A 323 18.21 0.99 13.46
N VAL A 324 18.47 2.27 13.74
CA VAL A 324 19.55 3.04 13.11
C VAL A 324 20.91 2.38 13.34
N GLN A 325 21.24 1.94 14.55
CA GLN A 325 22.51 1.27 14.82
C GLN A 325 22.63 -0.09 14.09
N ARG A 326 21.55 -0.87 14.06
CA ARG A 326 21.53 -2.18 13.38
C ARG A 326 21.57 -2.06 11.86
N SER A 327 21.21 -0.91 11.30
CA SER A 327 21.21 -0.70 9.85
C SER A 327 22.59 -0.94 9.21
N ILE A 328 23.67 -0.70 9.96
CA ILE A 328 25.07 -0.95 9.54
C ILE A 328 25.35 -2.45 9.31
N GLU A 329 24.62 -3.36 9.96
CA GLU A 329 24.79 -4.81 9.78
C GLU A 329 24.40 -5.30 8.37
N TYR A 330 23.71 -4.45 7.60
CA TYR A 330 23.21 -4.75 6.25
C TYR A 330 24.04 -4.07 5.15
N ALA A 331 25.08 -3.31 5.53
CA ALA A 331 25.94 -2.53 4.65
C ALA A 331 26.72 -3.39 3.65
#